data_AF-A0A1C5FNI6-F1
#
_entry.id   AF-A0A1C5FNI6-F1
#
_cell.length_a   1.000
_cell.length_b   1.000
_cell.length_c   1.000
_cell.angle_alpha   90.00
_cell.angle_beta   90.00
_cell.angle_gamma   90.00
#
_symmetry.space_group_name_H-M   'P 1'
#
loop_
_entity.id
_entity.type
_entity.pdbx_description
1 polymer ?
#
loop_
_entity_poly.entity_id
_entity_poly.type
_entity_poly.pdbx_seq_one_letter_code
_entity_poly.pdbx_strand_id
1 'polypeptide(L)' 'MTAPPDDCLARNEWICGAYLTSRRQILWNAVLEHLELTFFAVLLGLLIAVPLALAARRWSWLGGAG' A
#
# COMPACT_ATOMS: atom_id res chain seq x y z
N MET A 1 10.10 28.63 -33.19
CA MET A 1 9.86 27.75 -32.02
C MET A 1 8.37 27.53 -31.94
N THR A 2 7.89 26.30 -32.07
CA THR A 2 6.47 25.96 -31.90
C THR A 2 6.12 25.95 -30.41
N ALA A 3 4.94 26.44 -30.05
CA ALA A 3 4.48 26.38 -28.66
C ALA A 3 4.37 24.91 -28.20
N PRO A 4 4.62 24.62 -26.91
CA PRO A 4 4.37 23.29 -26.35
C PRO A 4 2.90 22.89 -26.56
N PRO A 5 2.59 21.59 -26.66
CA PRO A 5 1.21 21.13 -26.65
C PRO A 5 0.48 21.67 -25.42
N ASP A 6 -0.68 22.29 -25.61
CA ASP A 6 -1.53 22.75 -24.50
C ASP A 6 -2.52 21.65 -24.12
N ASP A 7 -1.97 20.56 -23.58
CA ASP A 7 -2.74 19.41 -23.16
C ASP A 7 -2.59 19.11 -21.66
N CYS A 8 -3.43 18.19 -21.25
CA CYS A 8 -3.55 17.56 -19.95
C CYS A 8 -2.22 17.09 -19.33
N LEU A 9 -1.34 16.50 -20.16
CA LEU A 9 -0.04 16.05 -19.70
C LEU A 9 0.92 17.22 -19.51
N ALA A 10 0.95 18.18 -20.44
CA ALA A 10 1.79 19.36 -20.37
C ALA A 10 1.41 20.29 -19.21
N ARG A 11 0.12 20.36 -18.87
CA ARG A 11 -0.41 21.12 -17.74
C ARG A 11 -0.30 20.40 -16.39
N ASN A 12 0.15 19.15 -16.37
CA ASN A 12 0.23 18.30 -15.18
C ASN A 12 -1.09 18.30 -14.37
N GLU A 13 -2.21 18.10 -15.06
CA GLU A 13 -3.49 18.02 -14.38
C GLU A 13 -3.59 16.78 -13.49
N TRP A 14 -4.22 16.93 -12.33
CA TRP A 14 -4.30 15.89 -11.31
C TRP A 14 -4.98 14.60 -11.78
N ILE A 15 -5.98 14.69 -12.67
CA ILE A 15 -6.63 13.56 -13.34
C ILE A 15 -6.47 13.77 -14.83
N CYS A 16 -5.56 13.01 -15.45
CA CYS A 16 -5.31 13.07 -16.88
C CYS A 16 -5.54 11.70 -17.53
N GLY A 17 -6.52 11.60 -18.43
CA GLY A 17 -6.81 10.33 -19.14
C GLY A 17 -5.62 9.87 -19.99
N ALA A 18 -4.92 10.80 -20.64
CA ALA A 18 -3.73 10.51 -21.42
C ALA A 18 -2.58 9.97 -20.56
N TYR A 19 -2.48 10.38 -19.29
CA TYR A 19 -1.51 9.82 -18.35
C TYR A 19 -1.83 8.37 -18.02
N LEU A 20 -3.09 8.08 -17.68
CA LEU A 20 -3.53 6.72 -17.31
C LEU A 20 -3.36 5.73 -18.46
N THR A 21 -3.67 6.13 -19.69
CA THR A 21 -3.54 5.26 -20.87
C THR A 21 -2.09 5.08 -21.30
N SER A 22 -1.32 6.17 -21.42
CA SER A 22 0.08 6.11 -21.88
C SER A 22 1.01 5.42 -20.88
N ARG A 23 0.69 5.49 -19.58
CA ARG A 23 1.51 4.94 -18.48
C ARG A 23 0.83 3.75 -17.78
N ARG A 24 -0.12 3.09 -18.45
CA ARG A 24 -0.89 1.98 -17.87
C ARG A 24 -0.01 0.88 -17.28
N GLN A 25 1.05 0.48 -17.99
CA GLN A 25 1.92 -0.59 -17.55
C GLN A 25 2.64 -0.25 -16.24
N ILE A 26 3.26 0.93 -16.15
CA ILE A 26 4.01 1.33 -14.94
C ILE A 26 3.06 1.50 -13.74
N LEU A 27 1.85 2.01 -13.98
CA LEU A 27 0.82 2.12 -12.95
C LEU A 27 0.41 0.74 -12.42
N TRP A 28 0.14 -0.23 -13.30
CA TRP A 28 -0.19 -1.59 -12.88
C TRP A 28 0.94 -2.27 -12.13
N ASN A 29 2.18 -2.13 -12.61
CA ASN A 29 3.33 -2.72 -11.94
C ASN A 29 3.51 -2.15 -10.53
N ALA A 30 3.47 -0.82 -10.39
CA ALA A 30 3.60 -0.16 -9.10
C ALA A 30 2.46 -0.52 -8.14
N VAL A 31 1.22 -0.63 -8.64
CA VAL A 31 0.07 -1.05 -7.82
C VAL A 31 0.23 -2.49 -7.35
N LEU A 32 0.64 -3.40 -8.22
CA LEU A 32 0.86 -4.81 -7.85
C LEU A 32 1.97 -4.95 -6.82
N GLU A 33 3.10 -4.27 -7.02
CA GLU A 33 4.21 -4.25 -6.08
C GLU A 33 3.77 -3.71 -4.71
N HIS A 34 3.00 -2.62 -4.69
CA HIS A 34 2.50 -2.05 -3.45
C HIS A 34 1.55 -3.01 -2.71
N LEU A 35 0.67 -3.70 -3.43
CA LEU A 35 -0.24 -4.69 -2.85
C LEU A 35 0.52 -5.88 -2.29
N GLU A 36 1.54 -6.37 -3.00
CA GLU A 36 2.39 -7.47 -2.55
C GLU A 36 3.09 -7.12 -1.23
N LEU A 37 3.77 -5.97 -1.18
CA LEU A 37 4.46 -5.51 0.02
C LEU A 37 3.49 -5.26 1.19
N THR A 38 2.34 -4.64 0.92
CA THR A 38 1.32 -4.38 1.94
C THR A 38 0.77 -5.68 2.51
N PHE A 39 0.49 -6.66 1.65
CA PHE A 39 0.00 -7.96 2.06
C PHE A 39 1.01 -8.67 2.98
N PHE A 40 2.28 -8.73 2.59
CA PHE A 40 3.32 -9.35 3.41
C PHE A 40 3.55 -8.61 4.73
N ALA A 41 3.51 -7.27 4.72
CA ALA A 41 3.65 -6.47 5.93
C ALA A 41 2.52 -6.76 6.94
N VAL A 42 1.27 -6.79 6.48
CA VAL A 42 0.11 -7.12 7.33
C VAL A 42 0.20 -8.56 7.83
N LEU A 43 0.54 -9.51 6.95
CA LEU A 43 0.67 -10.92 7.32
C LEU A 43 1.74 -11.11 8.40
N LEU A 44 2.91 -10.48 8.24
CA LEU A 44 3.98 -10.51 9.23
C LEU A 44 3.54 -9.87 10.55
N GLY A 45 2.86 -8.73 10.49
CA GLY A 45 2.28 -8.07 11.66
C GLY A 45 1.34 -8.99 12.42
N LEU A 46 0.44 -9.70 11.74
CA LEU A 46 -0.45 -10.68 12.35
C LEU A 46 0.30 -11.87 12.93
N LEU A 47 1.28 -12.42 12.19
CA LEU A 47 2.11 -13.52 12.64
C LEU A 47 2.90 -13.20 13.91
N ILE A 48 3.22 -11.92 14.15
CA ILE A 48 3.91 -11.48 15.37
C ILE A 48 2.91 -11.11 16.47
N ALA A 49 1.89 -10.31 16.15
CA ALA A 49 0.96 -9.76 17.12
C ALA A 49 0.06 -10.84 17.74
N VAL A 50 -0.40 -11.83 16.95
CA VAL A 50 -1.29 -12.88 17.44
C VAL A 50 -0.60 -13.76 18.49
N PRO A 51 0.62 -14.31 18.27
CA PRO A 51 1.32 -15.05 19.31
C PRO A 51 1.59 -14.22 20.56
N LEU A 52 1.97 -12.95 20.41
CA LEU A 52 2.19 -12.07 21.56
C LEU A 52 0.91 -11.85 22.37
N ALA A 53 -0.23 -11.62 21.69
CA ALA A 53 -1.53 -11.48 22.35
C ALA A 53 -1.94 -12.77 23.08
N LEU A 54 -1.69 -13.93 22.49
CA LEU A 54 -1.95 -15.23 23.12
C LEU A 54 -1.03 -15.47 24.33
N ALA A 55 0.26 -15.13 24.22
CA ALA A 55 1.22 -15.23 25.32
C ALA A 55 0.82 -14.32 26.49
N ALA A 56 0.47 -13.07 26.20
CA ALA A 56 -0.03 -12.11 27.19
C ALA A 56 -1.29 -12.63 27.89
N ARG A 57 -2.25 -13.17 27.13
CA ARG A 57 -3.47 -13.77 27.70
C ARG A 57 -3.19 -15.01 28.55
N ARG A 58 -2.21 -15.83 28.18
CA ARG A 58 -1.82 -17.01 28.98
C ARG A 58 -1.17 -16.60 30.29
N TRP A 59 -0.29 -15.60 30.28
CA TRP A 59 0.40 -15.15 31.48
C TRP A 59 -0.49 -14.31 32.39
N SER A 60 -1.48 -13.60 31.85
CA SER A 60 -2.52 -12.96 32.67
C SER A 60 -3.37 -13.98 33.43
N TRP A 61 -3.63 -15.16 32.83
CA TRP A 61 -4.31 -16.28 33.50
C TRP A 61 -3.46 -16.92 34.61
N LEU A 62 -2.14 -16.97 34.46
CA LEU A 62 -1.23 -17.58 35.44
C LEU A 62 -0.83 -16.62 36.59
N GLY A 63 -1.01 -15.30 36.41
CA GLY A 63 -0.62 -14.28 37.39
C GLY A 63 -1.69 -13.87 38.41
N GLY A 64 -2.97 -14.18 38.20
CA GLY A 64 -4.08 -13.92 39.14
C GLY A 64 -4.23 -12.48 39.67
N ALA A 65 -5.07 -11.65 39.02
CA ALA A 65 -5.79 -10.43 39.47
C ALA A 65 -5.99 -9.50 38.24
N GLY A 66 -7.10 -8.80 37.99
CA GLY A 66 -8.08 -8.22 38.92
C GLY A 66 -9.12 -9.13 39.54
#